data_AF-A0A0F9IXW8-F1
#
_entry.id   AF-A0A0F9IXW8-F1
#
_cell.length_a   1.000
_cell.length_b   1.000
_cell.length_c   1.000
_cell.angle_alpha   90.00
_cell.angle_beta   90.00
_cell.angle_gamma   90.00
#
_symmetry.space_group_name_H-M   'P 1'
#
loop_
_entity.id
_entity.type
_entity.pdbx_description
1 polymer ?
#
loop_
_entity_poly.entity_id
_entity_poly.type
_entity_poly.pdbx_seq_one_letter_code
_entity_poly.pdbx_strand_id
1 'polypeptide(L)' 'MPKRRKPKKKGIEPNPQKYTWKTCFSLPTFEEANQKRNSLKSEGKLIKVSRRKKGFLVRIGTPIRETSPKNKAL' A
#
# COMPACT_ATOMS: atom_id res chain seq x y z
N MET A 1 -20.29 37.39 -18.69
CA MET A 1 -19.10 37.32 -17.81
C MET A 1 -19.07 35.96 -17.09
N PRO A 2 -18.03 35.11 -17.25
CA PRO A 2 -17.97 33.84 -16.53
C PRO A 2 -17.77 34.08 -15.02
N LYS A 3 -18.71 33.59 -14.21
CA LYS A 3 -18.63 33.66 -12.74
C LYS A 3 -17.42 32.86 -12.25
N ARG A 4 -16.48 33.55 -11.60
CA ARG A 4 -15.29 32.97 -10.95
C ARG A 4 -15.71 31.90 -9.92
N ARG A 5 -15.34 30.64 -10.14
CA ARG A 5 -15.53 29.59 -9.13
C ARG A 5 -14.53 29.82 -7.99
N LYS A 6 -15.00 29.78 -6.74
CA LYS A 6 -14.17 29.87 -5.54
C LYS A 6 -13.12 28.74 -5.56
N PRO A 7 -11.85 29.01 -5.22
CA PRO A 7 -10.86 27.95 -5.07
C PRO A 7 -11.37 26.94 -4.03
N LYS A 8 -11.55 25.68 -4.43
CA LYS A 8 -11.73 24.60 -3.46
C LYS A 8 -10.45 24.52 -2.66
N LYS A 9 -10.56 24.74 -1.34
CA LYS A 9 -9.51 24.43 -0.36
C LYS A 9 -8.94 23.07 -0.74
N LYS A 10 -7.67 22.99 -1.19
CA LYS A 10 -6.97 21.71 -1.23
C LYS A 10 -6.90 21.30 0.23
N GLY A 11 -7.71 20.32 0.63
CA GLY A 11 -7.53 19.66 1.90
C GLY A 11 -6.05 19.27 1.98
N ILE A 12 -5.43 19.48 3.13
CA ILE A 12 -4.11 18.92 3.40
C ILE A 12 -4.32 17.41 3.28
N GLU A 13 -4.09 16.86 2.09
CA GLU A 13 -3.99 15.42 1.94
C GLU A 13 -2.82 15.01 2.84
N PRO A 14 -3.01 14.07 3.77
CA PRO A 14 -1.88 13.50 4.49
C PRO A 14 -0.90 13.06 3.41
N ASN A 15 0.30 13.64 3.43
CA ASN A 15 1.40 13.44 2.48
C ASN A 15 1.30 12.04 1.87
N PRO A 16 1.09 11.88 0.53
CA PRO A 16 0.73 10.60 -0.04
C PRO A 16 1.76 9.57 0.39
N GLN A 17 1.38 8.68 1.33
CA GLN A 17 2.28 7.68 1.87
C GLN A 17 2.78 6.88 0.67
N LYS A 18 4.04 7.09 0.31
CA LYS A 18 4.66 6.38 -0.80
C LYS A 18 4.88 4.96 -0.30
N TYR A 19 4.36 3.97 -1.02
CA TYR A 19 4.57 2.56 -0.70
C TYR A 19 5.58 1.97 -1.69
N THR A 20 6.56 1.22 -1.19
CA THR A 20 7.39 0.36 -2.05
C THR A 20 6.82 -1.04 -2.04
N TRP A 21 6.50 -1.55 -3.22
CA TRP A 21 6.10 -2.94 -3.42
C TRP A 21 7.34 -3.82 -3.53
N LYS A 22 7.73 -4.49 -2.44
CA LYS A 22 8.96 -5.30 -2.41
C LYS A 22 8.68 -6.79 -2.29
N THR A 23 7.81 -7.18 -1.37
CA THR A 23 7.57 -8.60 -1.09
C THR A 23 6.41 -9.12 -1.91
N CYS A 24 6.59 -10.31 -2.48
CA CYS A 24 5.61 -10.95 -3.34
C CYS A 24 5.47 -12.44 -3.01
N PHE A 25 4.24 -12.92 -2.83
CA PHE A 25 3.93 -14.33 -2.58
C PHE A 25 3.08 -14.88 -3.73
N SER A 26 3.49 -16.01 -4.30
CA SER A 26 2.69 -16.76 -5.27
C SER A 26 2.00 -17.89 -4.52
N LEU A 27 0.67 -17.89 -4.52
CA LEU A 27 -0.15 -18.87 -3.82
C LEU A 27 -1.08 -19.54 -4.83
N PRO A 28 -1.23 -20.87 -4.79
CA PRO A 28 -2.03 -21.61 -5.76
C PRO A 28 -3.53 -21.29 -5.65
N THR A 29 -4.02 -21.07 -4.42
CA THR A 29 -5.44 -20.87 -4.15
C THR A 29 -5.74 -19.43 -3.69
N PHE A 30 -7.00 -19.01 -3.91
CA PHE A 30 -7.46 -17.71 -3.43
C PHE A 30 -7.56 -17.68 -1.90
N GLU A 31 -7.93 -18.80 -1.28
CA GLU A 31 -8.07 -18.93 0.18
C GLU A 31 -6.75 -18.68 0.89
N GLU A 32 -5.67 -19.33 0.44
CA GLU A 32 -4.31 -19.06 0.96
C GLU A 32 -3.90 -17.61 0.74
N ALA A 33 -4.18 -17.03 -0.44
CA ALA A 33 -3.89 -15.63 -0.74
C ALA A 33 -4.66 -14.68 0.18
N ASN A 34 -5.89 -15.03 0.52
CA ASN A 34 -6.74 -14.26 1.41
C ASN A 34 -6.30 -14.39 2.88
N GLN A 35 -5.92 -15.60 3.31
CA GLN A 35 -5.36 -15.84 4.63
C GLN A 35 -4.05 -15.06 4.81
N LYS A 36 -3.16 -15.11 3.82
CA LYS A 36 -1.90 -14.34 3.83
C LYS A 36 -2.18 -12.84 3.86
N ARG A 37 -3.14 -12.34 3.06
CA ARG A 37 -3.57 -10.93 3.08
C ARG A 37 -4.07 -10.53 4.47
N ASN A 38 -4.92 -11.34 5.11
CA ASN A 38 -5.49 -11.03 6.42
C ASN A 38 -4.41 -11.01 7.51
N SER A 39 -3.48 -11.97 7.49
CA SER A 39 -2.31 -12.00 8.38
C SER A 39 -1.41 -10.78 8.23
N LEU A 40 -1.30 -10.21 7.03
CA LEU A 40 -0.45 -9.03 6.78
C LEU A 40 -1.20 -7.71 6.99
N LYS A 41 -2.53 -7.72 6.96
CA LYS A 41 -3.38 -6.53 7.19
C LYS A 41 -3.27 -6.06 8.63
N SER A 42 -3.10 -6.98 9.59
CA SER A 42 -2.85 -6.63 11.00
C SER A 42 -1.53 -5.87 11.20
N GLU A 43 -0.59 -5.98 10.26
CA GLU A 43 0.69 -5.25 10.30
C GLU A 43 0.63 -3.84 9.67
N GLY A 44 -0.55 -3.37 9.21
CA GLY A 44 -0.71 -2.05 8.60
C GLY A 44 -0.04 -1.91 7.21
N LYS A 45 0.27 -3.03 6.56
CA LYS A 45 0.87 -3.05 5.21
C LYS A 45 -0.19 -2.90 4.13
N LEU A 46 0.15 -2.22 3.04
CA LEU A 46 -0.70 -2.17 1.85
C LEU A 46 -0.55 -3.47 1.07
N ILE A 47 -1.62 -4.19 0.78
CA ILE A 47 -1.53 -5.51 0.14
C ILE A 47 -2.41 -5.53 -1.11
N LYS A 48 -1.86 -5.98 -2.23
CA LYS A 48 -2.56 -6.12 -3.51
C LYS A 48 -2.50 -7.58 -3.96
N VAL A 49 -3.65 -8.22 -4.09
CA VAL A 49 -3.76 -9.59 -4.64
C VAL A 49 -4.13 -9.49 -6.12
N SER A 50 -3.50 -10.30 -6.96
CA SER A 50 -3.75 -10.34 -8.41
C SER A 50 -3.81 -11.78 -8.91
N ARG A 51 -4.76 -12.09 -9.80
CA ARG A 51 -4.87 -13.42 -10.41
C ARG A 51 -3.84 -13.58 -11.53
N ARG A 52 -3.22 -14.75 -11.61
CA ARG A 52 -2.27 -15.17 -12.65
C ARG A 52 -2.76 -16.47 -13.26
N LYS A 53 -2.20 -16.86 -14.41
CA LYS A 53 -2.53 -18.14 -15.08
C LYS A 53 -2.28 -19.36 -14.18
N LYS A 54 -1.33 -19.27 -13.24
CA LYS A 54 -0.90 -20.35 -12.32
C LYS A 54 -1.17 -20.00 -10.84
N GLY A 55 -2.31 -19.36 -10.54
CA GLY A 55 -2.71 -19.04 -9.16
C GLY A 55 -2.84 -17.54 -8.87
N PHE A 56 -2.50 -17.12 -7.66
CA PHE A 56 -2.67 -15.76 -7.14
C PHE A 56 -1.34 -15.18 -6.66
N LEU A 57 -1.10 -13.93 -7.00
CA LEU A 57 0.09 -13.19 -6.62
C LEU A 57 -0.29 -12.09 -5.63
N VAL A 58 0.17 -12.23 -4.39
CA VAL A 58 0.03 -11.24 -3.33
C VAL A 58 1.26 -10.34 -3.35
N ARG A 59 1.09 -9.05 -3.63
CA ARG A 59 2.14 -8.02 -3.53
C ARG A 59 1.94 -7.25 -2.23
N ILE A 60 3.02 -6.90 -1.57
CA ILE A 60 3.00 -6.16 -0.30
C ILE A 60 3.79 -4.87 -0.47
N GLY A 61 3.06 -3.77 -0.31
CA GLY A 61 3.57 -2.43 -0.17
C GLY A 61 3.88 -2.17 1.29
N THR A 62 5.17 -2.10 1.63
CA THR A 62 5.57 -1.49 2.90
C THR A 62 5.52 0.02 2.73
N PRO A 63 4.97 0.77 3.69
CA PRO A 63 5.09 2.22 3.65
C PRO A 63 6.58 2.54 3.59
N ILE A 64 6.98 3.34 2.59
CA ILE A 64 8.24 4.05 2.64
C ILE A 64 8.00 5.06 3.74
N ARG A 65 8.28 4.66 4.98
CA ARG A 65 8.62 5.67 5.98
C ARG A 65 9.69 6.50 5.28
N GLU A 66 9.50 7.81 5.20
CA GLU A 66 10.64 8.71 5.03
C GLU A 66 11.50 8.57 6.30
N THR A 67 12.12 7.40 6.48
CA THR A 67 13.18 7.21 7.45
C THR A 67 14.39 7.82 6.80
N SER A 68 14.55 9.13 7.00
CA SER A 68 15.89 9.69 7.11
C SER A 68 16.70 8.72 7.99
N PRO A 69 17.85 8.20 7.56
CA PRO A 69 18.63 7.20 8.30
C PRO A 69 19.22 7.72 9.64
N LYS A 70 18.69 8.81 10.22
CA LYS A 70 19.29 9.51 11.35
C LYS A 70 18.85 9.07 12.75
N ASN A 71 17.94 8.11 12.93
CA ASN A 71 17.50 7.68 14.27
C ASN A 71 17.57 6.16 14.47
N LYS A 72 18.80 5.65 14.51
CA LYS A 72 19.12 4.35 15.12
C LYS A 72 20.36 4.53 15.99
N ALA A 73 20.21 5.30 17.07
CA ALA A 73 21.20 5.40 18.15
C ALA A 73 20.45 5.62 19.47
N LEU A 74 20.36 4.55 20.26
CA LEU A 74 20.37 4.51 21.72
C LEU A 74 20.71 3.07 22.10
#